data_AF-A0A4S1ZGH8-F1
#
_entry.id   AF-A0A4S1ZGH8-F1
#
_cell.length_a   1.000
_cell.length_b   1.000
_cell.length_c   1.000
_cell.angle_alpha   90.00
_cell.angle_beta   90.00
_cell.angle_gamma   90.00
#
_symmetry.space_group_name_H-M   'P 1'
#
loop_
_entity.id
_entity.type
_entity.pdbx_description
1 polymer ?
#
loop_
_entity_poly.entity_id
_entity_poly.type
_entity_poly.pdbx_seq_one_letter_code
_entity_poly.pdbx_strand_id
1 'polypeptide(L)'
;MGYWLGHNDICLKYRRWIYVAATLLAVGVYGLHLYKTIRMGQWFYQGMVYDFMPSVVIPIAVFIWFKYTSWSKFLFFIHVSPSVIARISGCSFGVYLLHGAVLCVSERYALAFSNQYYGFILTYIFCLITILVLKNMPYINKIVP
;
A
#
# COMPACT_ATOMS: atom_id res chain seq x y z
N MET A 1 -14.67 4.17 -7.78
CA MET A 1 -14.10 3.25 -8.78
C MET A 1 -13.87 1.83 -8.26
N GLY A 2 -13.30 1.62 -7.05
CA GLY A 2 -13.02 0.26 -6.53
C GLY A 2 -14.24 -0.67 -6.47
N TYR A 3 -15.41 -0.16 -6.06
CA TYR A 3 -16.65 -0.93 -6.04
C TYR A 3 -17.02 -1.53 -7.41
N TRP A 4 -16.93 -0.72 -8.47
CA TRP A 4 -17.27 -1.16 -9.82
C TRP A 4 -16.30 -2.23 -10.34
N LEU A 5 -14.98 -2.05 -10.12
CA LEU A 5 -13.96 -3.03 -10.51
C LEU A 5 -14.10 -4.35 -9.73
N GLY A 6 -14.54 -4.30 -8.47
CA GLY A 6 -14.80 -5.47 -7.65
C GLY A 6 -15.95 -6.32 -8.18
N HIS A 7 -17.06 -5.68 -8.60
CA HIS A 7 -18.29 -6.38 -8.97
C HIS A 7 -18.40 -6.74 -10.46
N ASN A 8 -17.63 -6.10 -11.34
CA ASN A 8 -17.70 -6.36 -12.78
C ASN A 8 -16.52 -7.18 -13.27
N ASP A 9 -16.79 -8.10 -14.20
CA ASP A 9 -15.76 -8.85 -14.87
C ASP A 9 -15.20 -8.10 -16.08
N ILE A 10 -13.90 -8.28 -16.31
CA ILE A 10 -13.11 -7.55 -17.29
C ILE A 10 -12.49 -8.59 -18.22
N CYS A 11 -12.82 -8.49 -19.50
CA CYS A 11 -12.27 -9.40 -20.50
C CYS A 11 -10.73 -9.33 -20.55
N LEU A 12 -10.09 -10.46 -20.87
CA LEU A 12 -8.63 -10.60 -20.89
C LEU A 12 -7.94 -9.55 -21.78
N LYS A 13 -8.56 -9.19 -22.92
CA LYS A 13 -8.05 -8.16 -23.83
C LYS A 13 -7.85 -6.83 -23.11
N TYR A 14 -8.86 -6.36 -22.39
CA TYR A 14 -8.80 -5.09 -21.67
C TYR A 14 -7.83 -5.16 -20.48
N ARG A 15 -7.77 -6.29 -19.77
CA ARG A 15 -6.79 -6.49 -18.69
C ARG A 15 -5.35 -6.30 -19.18
N ARG A 16 -5.01 -6.89 -20.33
CA ARG A 16 -3.66 -6.75 -20.93
C ARG A 16 -3.35 -5.29 -21.24
N TRP A 17 -4.28 -4.56 -21.86
CA TRP A 17 -4.11 -3.13 -22.13
C TRP A 17 -3.90 -2.31 -20.86
N ILE A 18 -4.67 -2.58 -19.80
CA ILE A 18 -4.52 -1.92 -18.51
C ILE A 18 -3.13 -2.19 -17.93
N TYR A 19 -2.64 -3.44 -17.97
CA TYR A 19 -1.30 -3.77 -17.47
C TYR A 19 -0.19 -3.11 -18.28
N VAL A 20 -0.30 -3.07 -19.61
CA VAL A 20 0.69 -2.38 -20.46
C VAL A 20 0.70 -0.89 -20.17
N ALA A 21 -0.47 -0.24 -20.13
CA ALA A 21 -0.59 1.18 -19.84
C ALA A 21 -0.04 1.51 -18.45
N ALA A 22 -0.38 0.73 -17.43
CA ALA A 22 0.10 0.95 -16.07
C ALA A 22 1.62 0.74 -15.95
N THR A 23 2.17 -0.27 -16.62
CA THR A 23 3.63 -0.53 -16.62
C THR A 23 4.38 0.61 -17.30
N LEU A 24 3.94 1.04 -18.48
CA LEU A 24 4.56 2.17 -19.19
C LEU A 24 4.49 3.46 -18.36
N LEU A 25 3.33 3.71 -17.74
CA LEU A 25 3.13 4.88 -16.89
C LEU A 25 4.01 4.83 -15.63
N ALA A 26 4.12 3.67 -14.98
CA ALA A 26 4.99 3.47 -13.83
C ALA A 26 6.46 3.73 -14.21
N VAL A 27 6.95 3.09 -15.28
CA VAL A 27 8.33 3.28 -15.75
C VAL A 27 8.60 4.74 -16.10
N GLY A 28 7.66 5.41 -16.79
CA GLY A 28 7.80 6.82 -17.14
C GLY A 28 7.87 7.73 -15.92
N VAL A 29 6.95 7.56 -14.96
CA VAL A 29 6.87 8.40 -13.75
C VAL A 29 8.08 8.19 -12.84
N TYR A 30 8.42 6.93 -12.53
CA TYR A 30 9.57 6.63 -11.69
C TYR A 30 10.89 6.99 -12.39
N GLY A 31 10.98 6.81 -13.71
CA GLY A 31 12.15 7.23 -14.50
C GLY A 31 12.34 8.74 -14.49
N LEU A 32 11.27 9.53 -14.70
CA LEU A 32 11.32 10.98 -14.61
C LEU A 32 11.67 11.45 -13.19
N HIS A 33 11.12 10.79 -12.18
CA HIS A 33 11.42 11.10 -10.79
C HIS A 33 12.89 10.86 -10.48
N LEU A 34 13.44 9.68 -10.85
CA LEU A 34 14.85 9.37 -10.66
C LEU A 34 15.75 10.36 -11.40
N TYR A 35 15.45 10.64 -12.67
CA TYR A 35 16.21 11.60 -13.46
C TYR A 35 16.25 12.98 -12.82
N LYS A 36 15.09 13.51 -12.41
CA LYS A 36 15.02 14.84 -11.78
C LYS A 36 15.67 14.87 -10.41
N THR A 37 15.51 13.82 -9.60
CA THR A 37 16.15 13.73 -8.29
C THR A 37 17.68 13.75 -8.41
N ILE A 38 18.25 13.01 -9.37
CA ILE A 38 19.70 13.03 -9.63
C ILE A 38 20.15 14.41 -10.15
N ARG A 39 19.38 15.03 -11.05
CA ARG A 39 19.73 16.33 -11.64
C ARG A 39 19.63 17.51 -10.68
N MET A 40 18.64 17.50 -9.80
CA MET A 40 18.37 18.61 -8.87
C MET A 40 19.07 18.43 -7.52
N GLY A 41 19.61 17.24 -7.22
CA GLY A 41 20.21 16.93 -5.92
C GLY A 41 19.21 16.96 -4.75
N GLN A 42 17.91 16.99 -5.06
CA GLN A 42 16.82 17.07 -4.11
C GLN A 42 15.71 16.10 -4.52
N TRP A 43 14.96 15.60 -3.54
CA TRP A 43 13.87 14.68 -3.78
C TRP A 43 12.72 15.35 -4.56
N PHE A 44 12.48 14.90 -5.80
CA PHE A 44 11.47 15.50 -6.67
C PHE A 44 10.06 14.94 -6.43
N TYR A 45 9.27 15.55 -5.55
CA TYR A 45 7.94 15.02 -5.17
C TYR A 45 6.83 15.18 -6.23
N GLN A 46 7.05 15.99 -7.28
CA GLN A 46 6.02 16.31 -8.26
C GLN A 46 5.69 15.09 -9.14
N GLY A 47 4.42 14.68 -9.15
CA GLY A 47 3.93 13.47 -9.83
C GLY A 47 3.62 12.30 -8.89
N MET A 48 3.92 12.42 -7.60
CA MET A 48 3.45 11.50 -6.54
C MET A 48 2.22 12.02 -5.79
N VAL A 49 1.63 13.12 -6.27
CA VAL A 49 0.42 13.71 -5.70
C VAL A 49 -0.80 12.93 -6.17
N TYR A 50 -1.79 12.78 -5.30
CA TYR A 50 -3.02 12.03 -5.57
C TYR A 50 -3.80 12.49 -6.80
N ASP A 51 -3.57 13.72 -7.27
CA ASP A 51 -4.29 14.31 -8.41
C ASP A 51 -3.76 13.87 -9.78
N PHE A 52 -2.62 13.17 -9.85
CA PHE A 52 -2.03 12.77 -11.12
C PHE A 52 -2.53 11.39 -11.57
N MET A 53 -2.74 11.22 -12.88
CA MET A 53 -3.18 9.96 -13.50
C MET A 53 -2.50 8.66 -12.99
N PRO A 54 -1.18 8.62 -12.70
CA PRO A 54 -0.52 7.42 -12.16
C PRO A 54 -1.09 6.94 -10.82
N SER A 55 -1.60 7.86 -9.98
CA SER A 55 -2.23 7.54 -8.70
C SER A 55 -3.53 6.75 -8.85
N VAL A 56 -4.10 6.70 -10.06
CA VAL A 56 -5.34 5.98 -10.37
C VAL A 56 -5.06 4.75 -11.23
N VAL A 57 -4.33 4.92 -12.33
CA VAL A 57 -4.13 3.84 -13.32
C VAL A 57 -3.30 2.69 -12.75
N ILE A 58 -2.24 2.99 -11.98
CA ILE A 58 -1.37 1.97 -11.40
C ILE A 58 -2.13 1.15 -10.35
N PRO A 59 -2.83 1.75 -9.35
CA PRO A 59 -3.63 0.98 -8.41
C PRO A 59 -4.75 0.16 -9.05
N ILE A 60 -5.38 0.64 -10.12
CA ILE A 60 -6.38 -0.13 -10.88
C ILE A 60 -5.75 -1.39 -11.47
N ALA A 61 -4.58 -1.29 -12.08
CA ALA A 61 -3.88 -2.44 -12.63
C ALA A 61 -3.50 -3.46 -11.54
N VAL A 62 -2.98 -2.99 -10.40
CA VAL A 62 -2.67 -3.84 -9.25
C VAL A 62 -3.94 -4.52 -8.73
N PHE A 63 -5.03 -3.79 -8.56
CA PHE A 63 -6.31 -4.35 -8.11
C PHE A 63 -6.83 -5.45 -9.04
N ILE A 64 -6.82 -5.21 -10.35
CA ILE A 64 -7.25 -6.19 -11.35
C ILE A 64 -6.32 -7.41 -11.31
N TRP A 65 -5.01 -7.21 -11.21
CA TRP A 65 -4.07 -8.31 -11.07
C TRP A 65 -4.37 -9.17 -9.84
N PHE A 66 -4.63 -8.54 -8.68
CA PHE A 66 -5.06 -9.26 -7.48
C PHE A 66 -6.38 -10.00 -7.69
N LYS A 67 -7.39 -9.40 -8.33
CA LYS A 67 -8.70 -10.02 -8.57
C LYS A 67 -8.61 -11.30 -9.41
N TYR A 68 -7.78 -11.31 -10.45
CA TYR A 68 -7.70 -12.43 -11.39
C TYR A 68 -6.56 -13.42 -11.11
N THR A 69 -5.77 -13.19 -10.07
CA THR A 69 -4.68 -14.10 -9.68
C THR A 69 -5.21 -15.15 -8.71
N SER A 70 -4.89 -16.42 -8.96
CA SER A 70 -5.24 -17.52 -8.05
C SER A 70 -4.30 -17.53 -6.85
N TRP A 71 -4.69 -16.84 -5.78
CA TRP A 71 -3.91 -16.74 -4.55
C TRP A 71 -3.86 -18.05 -3.75
N SER A 72 -4.85 -18.95 -3.90
CA SER A 72 -4.90 -20.20 -3.14
C SER A 72 -3.64 -21.05 -3.29
N LYS A 73 -3.09 -21.15 -4.50
CA LYS A 73 -1.84 -21.89 -4.77
C LYS A 73 -0.63 -21.23 -4.12
N PHE A 74 -0.55 -19.90 -4.21
CA PHE A 74 0.55 -19.14 -3.62
C PHE A 74 0.53 -19.23 -2.09
N LEU A 75 -0.64 -19.04 -1.48
CA LEU A 75 -0.82 -19.13 -0.03
C LEU A 75 -0.52 -20.52 0.54
N PHE A 76 -0.91 -21.56 -0.20
CA PHE A 76 -0.55 -22.94 0.14
C PHE A 76 0.97 -23.14 0.13
N PHE A 77 1.67 -22.65 -0.90
CA PHE A 77 3.12 -22.78 -1.02
C PHE A 77 3.88 -22.11 0.14
N ILE A 78 3.44 -20.93 0.56
CA ILE A 78 4.07 -20.20 1.67
C ILE A 78 3.54 -20.61 3.06
N HIS A 79 2.66 -21.62 3.15
CA HIS A 79 2.04 -22.09 4.39
C HIS A 79 1.31 -20.98 5.18
N VAL A 80 0.75 -19.98 4.50
CA VAL A 80 0.01 -18.89 5.12
C VAL A 80 -1.49 -19.12 4.96
N SER A 81 -2.19 -19.19 6.10
CA SER A 81 -3.64 -19.29 6.09
C SER A 81 -4.29 -18.01 5.53
N PRO A 82 -5.33 -18.11 4.67
CA PRO A 82 -6.13 -16.97 4.25
C PRO A 82 -6.70 -16.15 5.42
N SER A 83 -6.99 -16.80 6.56
CA SER A 83 -7.50 -16.11 7.77
C SER A 83 -6.49 -15.11 8.36
N VAL A 84 -5.19 -15.41 8.27
CA VAL A 84 -4.13 -14.50 8.73
C VAL A 84 -4.09 -13.25 7.85
N ILE A 85 -4.21 -13.43 6.54
CA ILE A 85 -4.22 -12.31 5.58
C ILE A 85 -5.46 -11.45 5.76
N ALA A 86 -6.63 -12.06 5.97
CA ALA A 86 -7.85 -11.32 6.28
C ALA A 86 -7.70 -10.49 7.57
N ARG A 87 -7.09 -11.07 8.62
CA ARG A 87 -6.84 -10.38 9.89
C ARG A 87 -5.88 -9.20 9.73
N ILE A 88 -4.78 -9.38 9.00
CA ILE A 88 -3.81 -8.31 8.71
C ILE A 88 -4.46 -7.22 7.86
N SER A 89 -5.17 -7.61 6.80
CA SER A 89 -5.85 -6.66 5.89
C SER A 89 -6.89 -5.82 6.62
N GLY A 90 -7.62 -6.42 7.58
CA GLY A 90 -8.57 -5.70 8.43
C GLY A 90 -7.92 -4.65 9.35
N CYS A 91 -6.63 -4.76 9.64
CA CYS A 91 -5.91 -3.75 10.42
C CYS A 91 -5.39 -2.58 9.58
N SER A 92 -5.46 -2.65 8.24
CA SER A 92 -4.88 -1.63 7.35
C SER A 92 -5.44 -0.23 7.59
N PHE A 93 -6.73 -0.12 7.90
CA PHE A 93 -7.36 1.16 8.20
C PHE A 93 -6.86 1.75 9.53
N GLY A 94 -6.71 0.91 10.57
CA GLY A 94 -6.07 1.35 11.81
C GLY A 94 -4.62 1.79 11.60
N VAL A 95 -3.87 1.08 10.75
CA VAL A 95 -2.47 1.43 10.44
C VAL A 95 -2.43 2.79 9.73
N TYR A 96 -3.36 3.01 8.81
CA TYR A 96 -3.53 4.29 8.14
C TYR A 96 -3.83 5.44 9.13
N LEU A 97 -4.61 5.22 10.18
CA LEU A 97 -4.85 6.25 11.19
C LEU A 97 -3.64 6.50 12.09
N LEU A 98 -2.90 5.44 12.46
CA LEU A 98 -1.83 5.55 13.45
C LEU A 98 -0.50 6.05 12.86
N HIS A 99 -0.18 5.71 11.60
CA HIS A 99 1.16 5.93 11.05
C HIS A 99 1.60 7.40 11.08
N GLY A 100 0.69 8.36 10.87
CA GLY A 100 1.01 9.78 10.92
C GLY A 100 1.43 10.25 12.32
N ALA A 101 0.76 9.75 13.36
CA ALA A 101 1.14 10.04 14.75
C ALA A 101 2.50 9.42 15.09
N VAL A 102 2.75 8.18 14.66
CA VAL A 102 4.02 7.49 14.86
C VAL A 102 5.17 8.24 14.17
N LEU A 103 4.95 8.71 12.95
CA LEU A 103 5.97 9.47 12.21
C LEU A 103 6.29 10.80 12.91
N CYS A 104 5.27 11.54 13.35
CA CYS A 104 5.44 12.81 14.06
C CYS A 104 6.24 12.65 15.37
N VAL A 105 5.93 11.61 16.16
CA VAL A 105 6.71 11.28 17.36
C VAL A 105 8.14 10.87 16.99
N SER A 106 8.30 10.06 15.95
CA SER A 106 9.62 9.62 15.50
C SER A 106 10.51 10.77 15.05
N GLU A 107 9.97 11.75 14.34
CA GLU A 107 10.72 12.94 13.91
C GLU A 107 11.13 13.79 15.11
N ARG A 108 10.24 13.96 16.09
CA ARG A 108 10.51 14.74 17.31
C ARG A 108 11.62 14.13 18.17
N TYR A 109 11.73 12.81 18.22
CA TYR A 109 12.70 12.10 19.05
C TYR A 109 13.83 11.42 18.26
N ALA A 110 13.96 11.73 16.95
CA ALA A 110 14.96 11.15 16.05
C ALA A 110 15.02 9.60 16.10
N LEU A 111 13.87 8.93 16.19
CA LEU A 111 13.78 7.47 16.23
C LEU A 111 14.01 6.86 14.83
N ALA A 112 14.37 5.57 14.80
CA ALA A 112 14.64 4.83 13.57
C ALA A 112 13.45 4.76 12.57
N PHE A 113 12.23 5.10 13.00
CA PHE A 113 11.05 5.13 12.12
C PHE A 113 11.08 6.26 11.10
N SER A 114 11.88 7.32 11.31
CA SER A 114 12.06 8.43 10.35
C SER A 114 13.09 8.11 9.25
N ASN A 115 13.72 6.93 9.28
CA ASN A 115 14.67 6.52 8.27
C ASN A 115 13.98 6.30 6.91
N GLN A 116 14.45 6.96 5.85
CA GLN A 116 13.83 6.90 4.52
C GLN A 116 13.93 5.51 3.85
N TYR A 117 14.88 4.67 4.23
CA TYR A 117 15.11 3.36 3.60
C TYR A 117 14.26 2.24 4.19
N TYR A 118 14.08 2.23 5.51
CA TYR A 118 13.39 1.14 6.22
C TYR A 118 12.36 1.63 7.25
N GLY A 119 12.27 2.94 7.49
CA GLY A 119 11.36 3.53 8.47
C GLY A 119 9.89 3.28 8.15
N PHE A 120 9.52 3.18 6.85
CA PHE A 120 8.16 2.81 6.45
C PHE A 120 7.79 1.38 6.89
N ILE A 121 8.74 0.43 6.82
CA ILE A 121 8.55 -0.95 7.25
C ILE A 121 8.38 -1.00 8.77
N LEU A 122 9.28 -0.33 9.50
CA LEU A 122 9.23 -0.25 10.95
C LEU A 122 7.93 0.40 11.43
N THR A 123 7.51 1.49 10.79
CA THR A 123 6.27 2.20 11.11
C THR A 123 5.07 1.30 10.90
N TYR A 124 5.03 0.58 9.77
CA TYR A 124 3.94 -0.36 9.47
C TYR A 124 3.86 -1.48 10.52
N ILE A 125 4.99 -2.14 10.83
CA ILE A 125 5.05 -3.22 11.83
C ILE A 125 4.61 -2.70 13.20
N PHE A 126 5.12 -1.54 13.62
CA PHE A 126 4.76 -0.94 14.89
C PHE A 126 3.26 -0.65 14.98
N CYS A 127 2.71 0.03 13.97
CA CYS A 127 1.28 0.33 13.92
C CYS A 127 0.43 -0.95 13.97
N LEU A 128 0.82 -1.97 13.20
CA LEU A 128 0.12 -3.24 13.15
C LEU A 128 0.13 -3.94 14.51
N ILE A 129 1.27 -3.97 15.21
CA ILE A 129 1.37 -4.52 16.57
C ILE A 129 0.47 -3.72 17.52
N THR A 130 0.54 -2.39 17.51
CA THR A 130 -0.29 -1.53 18.36
C THR A 130 -1.77 -1.84 18.17
N ILE A 131 -2.25 -1.94 16.93
CA ILE A 131 -3.66 -2.25 16.65
C ILE A 131 -4.04 -3.65 17.13
N LEU A 132 -3.18 -4.65 16.91
CA LEU A 132 -3.44 -6.00 17.40
C LEU A 132 -3.52 -6.04 18.93
N VAL A 133 -2.69 -5.28 19.63
CA VAL A 133 -2.75 -5.14 21.09
C VAL A 133 -4.03 -4.44 21.51
N LEU A 134 -4.39 -3.31 20.88
CA LEU A 134 -5.62 -2.57 21.19
C LEU A 134 -6.89 -3.40 20.95
N LYS A 135 -6.91 -4.23 19.91
CA LYS A 135 -8.01 -5.17 19.64
C LYS A 135 -8.16 -6.26 20.70
N ASN A 136 -7.10 -6.59 21.43
CA ASN A 136 -7.15 -7.57 22.51
C ASN A 136 -7.53 -6.95 23.86
N MET A 137 -7.59 -5.62 23.98
CA MET A 137 -8.00 -4.95 25.22
C MET A 137 -9.53 -4.90 25.35
N PRO A 138 -10.10 -5.26 26.51
CA PRO A 138 -11.53 -5.10 26.74
C PRO A 138 -11.90 -3.61 26.65
N TYR A 139 -13.10 -3.31 26.17
CA TYR A 139 -13.66 -1.96 25.91
C TYR A 139 -13.13 -1.24 24.66
N ILE A 140 -11.82 -1.27 24.38
CA ILE A 140 -11.22 -0.58 23.23
C ILE A 140 -11.46 -1.34 21.91
N ASN A 141 -11.60 -2.66 21.99
CA ASN A 141 -11.88 -3.52 20.84
C ASN A 141 -13.18 -3.20 20.06
N LYS A 142 -14.09 -2.40 20.65
CA LYS A 142 -15.33 -1.94 20.00
C LYS A 142 -15.14 -0.67 19.17
N ILE A 143 -14.07 0.07 19.40
CA ILE A 143 -13.78 1.36 18.77
C ILE A 143 -12.74 1.18 17.66
N VAL A 144 -11.79 0.26 17.87
CA VAL A 144 -10.69 0.02 16.92
C VAL A 144 -11.15 -0.95 15.81
N PRO A 145 -11.17 -0.50 14.55
CA PRO A 145 -11.59 -1.29 13.40
C PRO A 145 -10.64 -2.45 13.09
#